data_AF-A0A9D2R430-F1
#
_entry.id   AF-A0A9D2R430-F1
#
_cell.length_a   1.000
_cell.length_b   1.000
_cell.length_c   1.000
_cell.angle_alpha   90.00
_cell.angle_beta   90.00
_cell.angle_gamma   90.00
#
_symmetry.space_group_name_H-M   'P 1'
#
loop_
_entity.id
_entity.type
_entity.pdbx_description
1 polymer ?
#
loop_
_entity_poly.entity_id
_entity_poly.type
_entity_poly.pdbx_seq_one_letter_code
_entity_poly.pdbx_strand_id
1 'polypeptide(L)'
;KEGQECDAVVHLRNGKYGLIEIKLGGDKLIEEGARSLKSMEAKIDTDKMNAPSFLMVLTGIGDYAYRRKDGVYIVPIGCLKD
;
A
#
# COMPACT_ATOMS: atom_id res chain seq x y z
N LYS A 1 -14.92 -9.29 14.58
CA LYS A 1 -14.24 -8.13 13.96
C LYS A 1 -13.07 -8.68 13.17
N GLU A 2 -13.14 -8.66 11.84
CA GLU A 2 -11.93 -8.90 11.04
C GLU A 2 -11.04 -7.68 11.22
N GLY A 3 -9.98 -7.80 12.02
CA GLY A 3 -8.98 -6.75 12.19
C GLY A 3 -8.17 -6.66 10.91
N GLN A 4 -8.63 -5.85 9.95
CA GLN A 4 -7.82 -5.48 8.80
C GLN A 4 -7.03 -4.23 9.16
N GLU A 5 -5.73 -4.36 9.09
CA GLU A 5 -4.73 -3.34 9.36
C GLU A 5 -3.86 -3.16 8.11
N CYS A 6 -3.25 -1.98 8.00
CA CYS A 6 -2.11 -1.75 7.14
C CYS A 6 -0.98 -1.26 8.03
N ASP A 7 0.26 -1.57 7.67
CA ASP A 7 1.42 -1.25 8.51
C ASP A 7 1.64 0.27 8.68
N ALA A 8 1.32 1.08 7.66
CA ALA A 8 1.47 2.52 7.72
C ALA A 8 0.47 3.28 6.84
N VAL A 9 0.19 4.53 7.25
CA VAL A 9 -0.61 5.50 6.49
C VAL A 9 0.19 6.79 6.32
N VAL A 10 0.31 7.25 5.07
CA VAL A 10 0.85 8.59 4.78
C VAL A 10 -0.33 9.54 4.61
N HIS A 11 -0.40 10.59 5.42
CA HIS A 11 -1.47 11.59 5.37
C HIS A 11 -0.92 12.98 5.06
N LEU A 12 -1.51 13.65 4.07
CA LEU A 12 -1.16 14.99 3.64
C LEU A 12 -2.14 16.02 4.24
N ARG A 13 -1.67 17.27 4.39
CA ARG A 13 -2.49 18.36 4.96
C ARG A 13 -3.75 18.69 4.14
N ASN A 14 -3.78 18.31 2.86
CA ASN A 14 -4.94 18.48 1.99
C ASN A 14 -5.96 17.32 2.09
N GLY A 15 -5.83 16.45 3.09
CA GLY A 15 -6.75 15.33 3.32
C GLY A 15 -6.56 14.14 2.37
N LYS A 16 -5.55 14.17 1.49
CA LYS A 16 -5.14 13.00 0.73
C LYS A 16 -4.30 12.08 1.61
N TYR A 17 -4.43 10.79 1.39
CA TYR A 17 -3.62 9.80 2.09
C TYR A 17 -3.34 8.59 1.22
N GLY A 18 -2.39 7.76 1.62
CA GLY A 18 -2.11 6.47 1.02
C GLY A 18 -1.87 5.41 2.07
N LEU A 19 -2.14 4.16 1.70
CA LEU A 19 -1.98 3.00 2.57
C LEU A 19 -0.73 2.23 2.15
N ILE A 20 0.05 1.79 3.14
CA ILE A 20 1.33 1.10 2.92
C ILE A 20 1.35 -0.19 3.73
N GLU A 21 1.71 -1.28 3.07
CA GLU A 21 2.03 -2.56 3.68
C GLU A 21 3.53 -2.82 3.51
N ILE A 22 4.20 -3.33 4.54
CA ILE A 22 5.63 -3.63 4.54
C ILE A 22 5.82 -5.13 4.47
N LYS A 23 6.61 -5.60 3.49
CA LYS A 23 6.93 -7.02 3.31
C LYS A 23 8.42 -7.21 3.02
N LEU A 24 9.06 -8.22 3.61
CA LEU A 24 10.48 -8.47 3.37
C LEU A 24 10.82 -8.85 1.91
N GLY A 25 9.83 -9.31 1.15
CA GLY A 25 9.93 -9.52 -0.30
C GLY A 25 9.48 -10.91 -0.75
N GLY A 26 9.63 -11.17 -2.05
CA GLY A 26 9.13 -12.38 -2.70
C GLY A 26 7.68 -12.25 -3.17
N ASP A 27 7.41 -12.80 -4.36
CA ASP A 27 6.15 -12.61 -5.08
C ASP A 27 4.91 -12.95 -4.23
N LYS A 28 4.97 -14.05 -3.46
CA LYS A 28 3.87 -14.46 -2.59
C LYS A 28 3.50 -13.39 -1.56
N LEU A 29 4.50 -12.85 -0.84
CA LEU A 29 4.25 -11.85 0.21
C LEU A 29 3.81 -10.51 -0.40
N ILE A 30 4.33 -10.18 -1.59
CA ILE A 30 3.88 -9.01 -2.35
C ILE A 30 2.40 -9.15 -2.76
N GLU A 31 2.00 -10.31 -3.28
CA GLU A 31 0.61 -10.59 -3.63
C GLU A 31 -0.33 -10.55 -2.41
N GLU A 32 0.10 -11.11 -1.28
CA GLU A 32 -0.66 -11.05 -0.03
C GLU A 32 -0.83 -9.61 0.47
N GLY A 33 0.24 -8.81 0.45
CA GLY A 33 0.19 -7.40 0.83
C GLY A 33 -0.73 -6.57 -0.09
N ALA A 34 -0.61 -6.76 -1.40
CA ALA A 34 -1.49 -6.08 -2.36
C ALA A 34 -2.97 -6.46 -2.14
N ARG A 35 -3.26 -7.74 -1.90
CA ARG A 35 -4.63 -8.21 -1.62
C ARG A 35 -5.17 -7.64 -0.31
N SER A 36 -4.34 -7.56 0.73
CA SER A 36 -4.72 -6.95 2.01
C SER A 36 -5.13 -5.49 1.81
N LEU A 37 -4.28 -4.69 1.15
CA LEU A 37 -4.54 -3.28 0.86
C LEU A 37 -5.80 -3.08 0.02
N LYS A 38 -6.02 -3.89 -1.01
CA LYS A 38 -7.24 -3.83 -1.84
C LYS A 38 -8.50 -4.19 -1.05
N SER A 39 -8.41 -5.18 -0.16
CA SER A 39 -9.54 -5.52 0.71
C SER A 39 -9.84 -4.41 1.71
N MET A 40 -8.83 -3.71 2.21
CA MET A 40 -9.04 -2.55 3.08
C MET A 40 -9.66 -1.39 2.31
N GLU A 41 -9.12 -1.06 1.13
CA GLU A 41 -9.68 -0.03 0.23
C GLU A 41 -11.17 -0.25 -0.04
N ALA A 42 -11.58 -1.49 -0.33
CA ALA A 42 -12.97 -1.84 -0.60
C ALA A 42 -13.93 -1.65 0.59
N LYS A 43 -13.41 -1.55 1.82
CA LYS A 43 -14.21 -1.34 3.04
C LYS A 43 -14.25 0.12 3.47
N ILE A 44 -13.53 1.02 2.80
CA ILE A 44 -13.50 2.44 3.15
C ILE A 44 -14.82 3.09 2.72
N ASP A 45 -15.51 3.68 3.69
CA ASP A 45 -16.72 4.47 3.47
C ASP A 45 -16.34 5.85 2.90
N THR A 46 -16.47 5.98 1.58
CA THR A 46 -16.06 7.20 0.87
C THR A 46 -17.00 8.39 1.07
N ASP A 47 -18.15 8.20 1.72
CA ASP A 47 -19.03 9.31 2.12
C ASP A 47 -18.50 10.01 3.38
N LYS A 48 -17.63 9.33 4.14
CA LYS A 48 -17.03 9.87 5.38
C LYS A 48 -15.58 10.30 5.23
N MET A 49 -14.85 9.75 4.26
CA MET A 49 -13.45 10.08 4.00
C MET A 49 -13.10 9.91 2.53
N ASN A 50 -12.01 10.55 2.07
CA ASN A 50 -11.55 10.35 0.69
C ASN A 50 -11.16 8.88 0.45
N ALA A 51 -11.18 8.43 -0.81
CA ALA A 51 -10.51 7.19 -1.17
C ALA A 51 -8.97 7.36 -1.03
N PRO A 52 -8.22 6.28 -0.72
CA PRO A 52 -6.76 6.33 -0.74
C PRO A 52 -6.27 6.81 -2.11
N SER A 53 -5.35 7.76 -2.10
CA SER A 53 -4.73 8.29 -3.32
C SER A 53 -3.74 7.31 -3.96
N PHE A 54 -3.20 6.38 -3.16
CA PHE A 54 -2.39 5.27 -3.61
C PHE A 54 -2.39 4.13 -2.60
N LEU A 55 -2.06 2.94 -3.10
CA LEU A 55 -1.74 1.75 -2.30
C LEU A 55 -0.30 1.34 -2.63
N MET A 56 0.49 0.99 -1.62
CA MET A 56 1.89 0.63 -1.81
C MET A 56 2.26 -0.60 -0.97
N VAL A 57 2.95 -1.56 -1.58
CA VAL A 57 3.75 -2.54 -0.86
C VAL A 57 5.19 -2.06 -0.86
N LEU A 58 5.70 -1.70 0.32
CA LEU A 58 7.10 -1.40 0.55
C LEU A 58 7.85 -2.71 0.76
N THR A 59 8.82 -3.01 -0.09
CA THR A 59 9.52 -4.30 -0.07
C THR A 59 11.01 -4.19 0.25
N GLY A 60 11.54 -5.18 0.96
CA GLY A 60 12.98 -5.27 1.25
C GLY A 60 13.84 -5.70 0.05
N ILE A 61 13.23 -6.23 -1.02
CA ILE A 61 13.94 -6.84 -2.17
C ILE A 61 13.48 -6.18 -3.47
N GLY A 62 14.42 -5.91 -4.38
CA GLY A 62 14.17 -5.40 -5.73
C GLY A 62 14.94 -4.11 -6.02
N ASP A 63 15.16 -3.84 -7.31
CA ASP A 63 16.01 -2.73 -7.74
C ASP A 63 15.23 -1.51 -8.24
N TYR A 64 13.96 -1.70 -8.62
CA TYR A 64 13.13 -0.64 -9.20
C TYR A 64 11.71 -0.67 -8.67
N ALA A 65 11.14 0.51 -8.50
CA ALA A 65 9.72 0.68 -8.21
C ALA A 65 8.89 0.49 -9.49
N TYR A 66 7.74 -0.17 -9.37
CA TYR A 66 6.81 -0.34 -10.48
C TYR A 66 5.35 -0.32 -10.00
N ARG A 67 4.44 -0.04 -10.93
CA ARG A 67 2.99 -0.10 -10.69
C ARG A 67 2.40 -1.33 -11.34
N ARG A 68 1.70 -2.14 -10.56
CA ARG A 68 0.96 -3.31 -11.04
C ARG A 68 -0.28 -2.90 -11.83
N LYS A 69 -0.84 -3.86 -12.59
CA LYS A 69 -2.09 -3.66 -13.36
C LYS A 69 -3.30 -3.34 -12.48
N ASP A 70 -3.29 -3.78 -11.22
CA ASP A 70 -4.34 -3.49 -10.23
C ASP A 70 -4.14 -2.14 -9.50
N GLY A 71 -3.14 -1.36 -9.92
CA GLY A 71 -2.90 -0.01 -9.45
C GLY A 71 -2.03 0.10 -8.20
N VAL A 72 -1.63 -1.03 -7.57
CA VAL A 72 -0.76 -1.06 -6.39
C VAL A 72 0.69 -0.80 -6.79
N TYR A 73 1.38 0.07 -6.05
CA TYR A 73 2.81 0.33 -6.22
C TYR A 73 3.63 -0.69 -5.44
N ILE A 74 4.64 -1.27 -6.10
CA ILE A 74 5.67 -2.09 -5.45
C ILE A 74 6.93 -1.24 -5.41
N VAL A 75 7.38 -0.91 -4.21
CA VAL A 75 8.48 0.02 -4.00
C VAL A 75 9.53 -0.66 -3.13
N PRO A 76 10.73 -0.98 -3.67
CA PRO A 76 11.84 -1.40 -2.84
C PRO A 76 12.27 -0.32 -1.86
N ILE A 77 12.65 -0.69 -0.65
CA ILE A 77 13.11 0.25 0.40
C ILE A 77 14.30 1.09 -0.08
N GLY A 78 15.14 0.54 -0.97
CA GLY A 78 16.25 1.27 -1.59
C GLY A 78 15.82 2.48 -2.44
N CYS A 79 14.58 2.51 -2.93
CA CYS A 79 14.02 3.66 -3.66
C CYS A 79 13.68 4.85 -2.74
N LEU A 80 13.69 4.67 -1.43
CA LEU A 80 13.45 5.74 -0.45
C LEU A 80 14.75 6.32 0.13
N LYS A 81 15.89 5.92 -0.43
CA LYS A 81 17.19 6.45 -0.07
C LYS A 81 17.38 7.83 -0.70
N ASP A 82 17.89 8.77 0.09
CA ASP A 82 18.39 10.07 -0.37
C ASP A 82 19.73 9.94 -1.12
#